data_AF-A0A7R9DKN2-F1
#
_entry.id   AF-A0A7R9DKN2-F1
#
_cell.length_a   1.000
_cell.length_b   1.000
_cell.length_c   1.000
_cell.angle_alpha   90.00
_cell.angle_beta   90.00
_cell.angle_gamma   90.00
#
_symmetry.space_group_name_H-M   'P 1'
#
loop_
_entity.id
_entity.type
_entity.pdbx_description
1 polymer ?
#
loop_
_entity_poly.entity_id
_entity_poly.type
_entity_poly.pdbx_seq_one_letter_code
_entity_poly.pdbx_strand_id
1 'polypeptide(L)'
;MNSLKAGRNFAEDISEHYLRRLMGVHPDSRHFRLPVKIHSVENEQLPESFDSREHWPDCPTIKEIRDQGSCGSCWAFGAVEAMSDRVCIHSDANVHFHFSAEDLVSCCSSCGFGCNGGFPGGAWSYWTDIGIVSGGSYNSKQ
;
A
#
# COMPACT_ATOMS: atom_id res chain seq x y z
N MET A 1 11.01 -8.45 -30.13
CA MET A 1 11.76 -7.68 -29.13
C MET A 1 11.13 -7.96 -27.78
N ASN A 2 11.91 -8.32 -26.76
CA ASN A 2 11.36 -8.49 -25.42
C ASN A 2 11.17 -7.10 -24.81
N SER A 3 9.96 -6.77 -24.39
CA SER A 3 9.58 -5.48 -23.81
C SER A 3 10.15 -5.24 -22.41
N LEU A 4 10.74 -6.26 -21.78
CA LEU A 4 11.30 -6.21 -20.43
C LEU A 4 12.73 -6.78 -20.44
N LYS A 5 13.59 -6.20 -19.57
CA LYS A 5 14.95 -6.67 -19.32
C LYS A 5 15.02 -7.22 -17.89
N ALA A 6 15.41 -8.49 -17.75
CA ALA A 6 15.65 -9.10 -16.45
C ALA A 6 17.04 -8.73 -15.90
N GLY A 7 17.15 -8.70 -14.58
CA GLY A 7 18.38 -8.50 -13.81
C GLY A 7 18.24 -9.09 -12.41
N ARG A 8 19.34 -9.21 -11.67
CA ARG A 8 19.34 -9.75 -10.31
C ARG A 8 18.94 -8.64 -9.32
N ASN A 9 17.86 -8.86 -8.57
CA ASN A 9 17.39 -7.95 -7.52
C ASN A 9 17.70 -8.45 -6.10
N PHE A 10 17.82 -9.77 -5.91
CA PHE A 10 18.11 -10.40 -4.62
C PHE A 10 19.48 -11.05 -4.60
N ALA A 11 20.08 -11.14 -3.41
CA ALA A 11 21.36 -11.83 -3.19
C ALA A 11 21.30 -13.30 -3.64
N GLU A 12 22.45 -13.89 -3.96
CA GLU A 12 22.55 -15.25 -4.46
C GLU A 12 22.12 -16.32 -3.46
N ASP A 13 22.36 -16.06 -2.18
CA ASP A 13 22.08 -16.93 -1.06
C ASP A 13 20.72 -16.66 -0.40
N ILE A 14 19.87 -15.83 -1.03
CA ILE A 14 18.56 -15.52 -0.48
C ILE A 14 17.71 -16.78 -0.35
N SER A 15 17.09 -16.97 0.82
CA SER A 15 16.22 -18.14 1.02
C SER A 15 14.91 -18.01 0.26
N GLU A 16 14.41 -19.13 -0.27
CA GLU A 16 13.06 -19.18 -0.85
C GLU A 16 11.99 -18.77 0.17
N HIS A 17 12.20 -19.11 1.45
CA HIS A 17 11.31 -18.71 2.53
C HIS A 17 11.19 -17.18 2.63
N TYR A 18 12.29 -16.44 2.53
CA TYR A 18 12.28 -14.99 2.49
C TYR A 18 11.46 -14.47 1.30
N LEU A 19 11.71 -15.00 0.10
CA LEU A 19 10.98 -14.59 -1.12
C LEU A 19 9.47 -14.84 -1.02
N ARG A 20 9.07 -16.00 -0.48
CA ARG A 20 7.66 -16.31 -0.23
C ARG A 20 7.03 -15.36 0.77
N ARG A 21 7.79 -14.95 1.79
CA ARG A 21 7.32 -14.03 2.82
C ARG A 21 7.08 -12.61 2.30
N LEU A 22 7.68 -12.21 1.17
CA LEU A 22 7.36 -10.93 0.54
C LEU A 22 5.93 -10.91 -0.05
N MET A 23 5.34 -12.07 -0.35
CA MET A 23 4.00 -12.22 -0.95
C MET A 23 2.91 -12.43 0.12
N GLY A 24 2.67 -11.41 0.95
CA GLY A 24 1.79 -11.48 2.11
C GLY A 24 0.28 -11.30 1.88
N VAL A 25 -0.25 -11.34 0.66
CA VAL A 25 -1.71 -11.30 0.48
C VAL A 25 -2.29 -12.69 0.71
N HIS A 26 -3.21 -12.82 1.65
CA HIS A 26 -3.80 -14.11 1.98
C HIS A 26 -4.74 -14.61 0.85
N PRO A 27 -4.75 -15.91 0.52
CA PRO A 27 -5.58 -16.47 -0.56
C PRO A 27 -7.09 -16.13 -0.45
N ASP A 28 -7.61 -16.11 0.77
CA ASP A 28 -9.01 -15.77 1.06
C ASP A 28 -9.34 -14.28 1.00
N SER A 29 -8.39 -13.42 0.61
CA SER A 29 -8.62 -11.97 0.48
C SER A 29 -9.80 -11.61 -0.42
N ARG A 30 -10.24 -12.53 -1.29
CA ARG A 30 -11.43 -12.34 -2.12
C ARG A 30 -12.73 -12.20 -1.31
N HIS A 31 -12.82 -12.82 -0.13
CA HIS A 31 -13.99 -12.73 0.76
C HIS A 31 -14.08 -11.39 1.49
N PHE A 32 -13.01 -10.61 1.49
CA PHE A 32 -12.90 -9.31 2.15
C PHE A 32 -12.87 -8.16 1.14
N ARG A 33 -13.31 -8.38 -0.10
CA ARG A 33 -13.34 -7.33 -1.11
C ARG A 33 -14.40 -6.29 -0.76
N LEU A 34 -14.00 -5.02 -0.82
CA LEU A 34 -14.93 -3.91 -0.71
C LEU A 34 -15.87 -3.84 -1.92
N PRO A 35 -17.04 -3.21 -1.77
CA PRO A 35 -17.92 -2.90 -2.89
C PRO A 35 -17.19 -2.12 -3.99
N VAL A 36 -17.43 -2.49 -5.24
CA VAL A 36 -16.85 -1.77 -6.39
C VAL A 36 -17.49 -0.38 -6.46
N LYS A 37 -16.64 0.66 -6.51
CA LYS A 37 -17.10 2.03 -6.77
C LYS A 37 -17.24 2.25 -8.27
N ILE A 38 -18.45 2.54 -8.72
CA ILE A 38 -18.74 2.88 -10.12
C ILE A 38 -18.66 4.40 -10.26
N HIS A 39 -17.82 4.86 -11.19
CA HIS A 39 -17.69 6.27 -11.57
C HIS A 39 -18.36 6.48 -12.93
N SER A 40 -19.23 7.50 -13.03
CA SER A 40 -19.70 7.96 -14.34
C SER A 40 -18.56 8.73 -15.00
N VAL A 41 -18.13 8.26 -16.17
CA VAL A 41 -17.09 8.90 -16.99
C VAL A 41 -17.69 9.58 -18.23
N GLU A 42 -18.99 9.88 -18.18
CA GLU A 42 -19.69 10.52 -19.31
C GLU A 42 -19.05 11.87 -19.61
N ASN A 43 -18.42 11.97 -20.79
CA ASN A 43 -17.71 13.14 -21.32
C ASN A 43 -16.33 13.44 -20.71
N GLU A 44 -15.73 12.52 -19.96
CA GLU A 44 -14.33 12.66 -19.53
C GLU A 44 -13.38 12.02 -20.55
N GLN A 45 -12.53 12.83 -21.17
CA GLN A 45 -11.40 12.34 -21.97
C GLN A 45 -10.22 12.09 -21.05
N LEU A 46 -10.00 10.83 -20.69
CA LEU A 46 -8.81 10.43 -19.93
C LEU A 46 -7.55 10.58 -20.81
N PRO A 47 -6.42 11.01 -20.22
CA PRO A 47 -5.19 11.16 -20.97
C PRO A 47 -4.63 9.80 -21.40
N GLU A 48 -3.86 9.77 -22.50
CA GLU A 48 -3.20 8.57 -22.99
C GLU A 48 -2.13 8.04 -22.01
N SER A 49 -1.49 8.94 -21.26
CA SER A 49 -0.54 8.63 -20.20
C SER A 49 -0.90 9.36 -18.90
N PHE A 50 -0.63 8.72 -17.78
CA PHE A 50 -0.89 9.29 -16.46
C PHE A 50 0.15 8.80 -15.45
N ASP A 51 0.68 9.74 -14.68
CA ASP A 51 1.56 9.47 -13.54
C ASP A 51 1.11 10.32 -12.35
N SER A 52 0.66 9.67 -11.27
CA SER A 52 0.22 10.35 -10.05
C SER A 52 1.27 11.28 -9.47
N ARG A 53 2.57 10.97 -9.64
CA ARG A 53 3.69 11.77 -9.12
C ARG A 53 3.86 13.09 -9.85
N GLU A 54 3.45 13.12 -11.12
CA GLU A 54 3.45 14.31 -11.97
C GLU A 54 2.17 15.13 -11.79
N HIS A 55 1.03 14.44 -11.62
CA HIS A 55 -0.26 15.09 -11.46
C HIS A 55 -0.45 15.73 -10.08
N TRP A 56 0.12 15.12 -9.03
CA TRP A 56 0.14 15.67 -7.66
C TRP A 56 1.58 15.85 -7.17
N PRO A 57 2.34 16.80 -7.73
CA PRO A 57 3.77 16.94 -7.47
C PRO A 57 4.09 17.38 -6.04
N ASP A 58 3.15 18.10 -5.41
CA ASP A 58 3.22 18.62 -4.05
C ASP A 58 2.83 17.58 -2.98
N CYS A 59 2.51 16.35 -3.39
CA CYS A 59 2.29 15.23 -2.50
C CYS A 59 3.53 14.32 -2.44
N PRO A 60 4.45 14.53 -1.48
CA PRO A 60 5.71 13.81 -1.43
C PRO A 60 5.54 12.31 -1.16
N THR A 61 4.44 11.91 -0.50
CA THR A 61 4.16 10.51 -0.16
C THR A 61 4.05 9.61 -1.38
N ILE A 62 3.55 10.13 -2.52
CA ILE A 62 3.34 9.38 -3.77
C ILE A 62 4.67 8.89 -4.37
N LYS A 63 5.77 9.59 -4.06
CA LYS A 63 7.11 9.27 -4.59
C LYS A 63 7.88 8.33 -3.66
N GLU A 64 7.41 8.11 -2.44
CA GLU A 64 8.11 7.30 -1.46
C GLU A 64 7.95 5.81 -1.73
N ILE A 65 9.06 5.08 -1.62
CA ILE A 65 9.08 3.62 -1.68
C ILE A 65 9.47 3.13 -0.29
N ARG A 66 8.61 2.30 0.32
CA ARG A 66 8.85 1.73 1.65
C ARG A 66 9.31 0.28 1.54
N ASP A 67 9.87 -0.22 2.65
CA ASP A 67 10.36 -1.58 2.78
C ASP A 67 9.57 -2.33 3.86
N GLN A 68 8.91 -3.42 3.47
CA GLN A 68 8.17 -4.30 4.38
C GLN A 68 9.09 -5.25 5.18
N GLY A 69 10.36 -5.34 4.80
CA GLY A 69 11.35 -6.26 5.36
C GLY A 69 10.95 -7.73 5.23
N SER A 70 11.42 -8.56 6.18
CA SER A 70 11.14 -10.01 6.25
C SER A 70 9.73 -10.34 6.79
N CYS A 71 8.73 -9.51 6.51
CA CYS A 71 7.36 -9.62 7.02
C CYS A 71 6.39 -9.68 5.83
N GLY A 72 5.40 -10.58 5.86
CA GLY A 72 4.31 -10.65 4.88
C GLY A 72 3.25 -9.58 5.08
N SER A 73 3.67 -8.32 5.20
CA SER A 73 2.84 -7.15 5.48
C SER A 73 2.51 -6.32 4.23
N CYS A 74 2.82 -6.79 3.02
CA CYS A 74 2.52 -6.04 1.79
C CYS A 74 1.04 -5.62 1.66
N TRP A 75 0.12 -6.41 2.22
CA TRP A 75 -1.32 -6.10 2.29
C TRP A 75 -1.61 -4.83 3.11
N ALA A 76 -0.82 -4.57 4.15
CA ALA A 76 -0.91 -3.39 4.99
C ALA A 76 -0.14 -2.22 4.37
N PHE A 77 1.07 -2.45 3.86
CA PHE A 77 1.90 -1.43 3.21
C PHE A 77 1.19 -0.79 2.02
N GLY A 78 0.70 -1.59 1.06
CA GLY A 78 -0.02 -1.04 -0.09
C GLY A 78 -1.31 -0.31 0.29
N ALA A 79 -1.91 -0.63 1.43
CA ALA A 79 -3.07 0.09 1.96
C ALA A 79 -2.64 1.45 2.54
N VAL A 80 -1.70 1.46 3.50
CA VAL A 80 -1.29 2.71 4.18
C VAL A 80 -0.57 3.69 3.26
N GLU A 81 0.16 3.20 2.26
CA GLU A 81 0.79 4.04 1.21
C GLU A 81 -0.29 4.80 0.43
N ALA A 82 -1.28 4.09 -0.11
CA ALA A 82 -2.39 4.70 -0.84
C ALA A 82 -3.28 5.58 0.05
N MET A 83 -3.47 5.24 1.33
CA MET A 83 -4.20 6.09 2.29
C MET A 83 -3.48 7.41 2.52
N SER A 84 -2.15 7.36 2.69
CA SER A 84 -1.30 8.55 2.90
C SER A 84 -1.38 9.49 1.69
N ASP A 85 -1.28 8.91 0.49
CA ASP A 85 -1.42 9.65 -0.78
C ASP A 85 -2.80 10.29 -0.91
N ARG A 86 -3.87 9.55 -0.62
CA ARG A 86 -5.24 10.06 -0.70
C ARG A 86 -5.49 11.20 0.27
N VAL A 87 -4.92 11.17 1.48
CA VAL A 87 -5.02 12.29 2.42
C VAL A 87 -4.35 13.54 1.86
N CYS A 88 -3.17 13.40 1.26
CA CYS A 88 -2.50 14.52 0.62
C CYS A 88 -3.29 15.07 -0.58
N ILE A 89 -3.75 14.19 -1.46
CA ILE A 89 -4.53 14.57 -2.65
C ILE A 89 -5.83 15.28 -2.25
N HIS A 90 -6.59 14.72 -1.30
CA HIS A 90 -7.88 15.27 -0.90
C HIS A 90 -7.78 16.52 -0.02
N SER A 91 -6.61 16.81 0.53
CA SER A 91 -6.35 18.04 1.28
C SER A 91 -5.72 19.14 0.43
N ASP A 92 -5.65 18.97 -0.90
CA ASP A 92 -4.94 19.88 -1.82
C ASP A 92 -3.50 20.15 -1.35
N ALA A 93 -2.79 19.07 -0.99
CA ALA A 93 -1.43 19.07 -0.44
C ALA A 93 -1.22 19.80 0.91
N ASN A 94 -2.28 20.24 1.59
CA ASN A 94 -2.17 20.92 2.88
C ASN A 94 -1.88 19.98 4.06
N VAL A 95 -2.22 18.68 3.93
CA VAL A 95 -1.99 17.67 4.96
C VAL A 95 -1.28 16.47 4.35
N HIS A 96 -0.04 16.23 4.76
CA HIS A 96 0.70 15.05 4.35
C HIS A 96 1.41 14.42 5.55
N PHE A 97 1.18 13.13 5.75
CA PHE A 97 1.84 12.28 6.74
C PHE A 97 1.69 10.84 6.28
N HIS A 98 2.48 9.92 6.86
CA HIS A 98 2.33 8.50 6.58
C HIS A 98 1.48 7.82 7.63
N PHE A 99 0.52 7.02 7.18
CA PHE A 99 -0.14 6.05 8.05
C PHE A 99 0.82 4.93 8.44
N SER A 100 0.69 4.48 9.69
CA SER A 100 1.53 3.46 10.30
C SER A 100 1.16 2.07 9.77
N ALA A 101 2.07 1.49 8.97
CA ALA A 101 1.96 0.08 8.61
C ALA A 101 2.07 -0.83 9.84
N GLU A 102 2.87 -0.43 10.84
CA GLU A 102 3.07 -1.20 12.07
C GLU A 102 1.78 -1.28 12.90
N ASP A 103 1.06 -0.16 13.04
CA ASP A 103 -0.24 -0.11 13.71
C ASP A 103 -1.24 -1.04 13.03
N LEU A 104 -1.36 -0.94 11.70
CA LEU A 104 -2.27 -1.79 10.95
C LEU A 104 -1.91 -3.28 11.04
N VAL A 105 -0.62 -3.62 10.97
CA VAL A 105 -0.13 -5.00 11.07
C VAL A 105 -0.35 -5.58 12.48
N SER A 106 -0.18 -4.78 13.52
CA SER A 106 -0.19 -5.24 14.92
C SER A 106 -1.56 -5.17 15.59
N CYS A 107 -2.41 -4.20 15.21
CA CYS A 107 -3.67 -3.91 15.90
C CYS A 107 -4.91 -4.44 15.15
N CYS A 108 -4.88 -4.57 13.83
CA CYS A 108 -6.06 -5.06 13.10
C CYS A 108 -6.17 -6.59 13.12
N SER A 109 -6.83 -7.12 14.15
CA SER A 109 -7.06 -8.57 14.29
C SER A 109 -7.99 -9.17 13.23
N SER A 110 -8.82 -8.36 12.57
CA SER A 110 -9.73 -8.80 11.48
C SER A 110 -9.09 -8.71 10.09
N CYS A 111 -7.95 -8.04 9.95
CA CYS A 111 -7.30 -7.83 8.66
C CYS A 111 -6.44 -9.02 8.21
N GLY A 112 -6.25 -10.03 9.08
CA GLY A 112 -5.47 -11.21 8.77
C GLY A 112 -4.56 -11.61 9.93
N PHE A 113 -3.35 -12.05 9.59
CA PHE A 113 -2.41 -12.70 10.50
C PHE A 113 -1.07 -11.94 10.59
N GLY A 114 -1.13 -10.61 10.54
CA GLY A 114 0.05 -9.73 10.59
C GLY A 114 1.07 -10.07 9.50
N CYS A 115 2.30 -10.42 9.91
CA CYS A 115 3.38 -10.82 9.01
C CYS A 115 3.18 -12.18 8.32
N ASN A 116 2.14 -12.96 8.66
CA ASN A 116 1.80 -14.20 8.00
C ASN A 116 0.68 -14.01 6.95
N GLY A 117 0.42 -12.75 6.59
CA GLY A 117 -0.42 -12.35 5.50
C GLY A 117 -1.78 -11.82 5.92
N GLY A 118 -2.44 -11.11 5.02
CA GLY A 118 -3.69 -10.42 5.32
C GLY A 118 -4.49 -9.98 4.10
N PHE A 119 -5.52 -9.19 4.38
CA PHE A 119 -6.61 -8.86 3.48
C PHE A 119 -6.61 -7.35 3.22
N PRO A 120 -6.19 -6.88 2.04
CA PRO A 120 -6.21 -5.44 1.72
C PRO A 120 -7.57 -4.78 1.93
N GLY A 121 -8.68 -5.44 1.56
CA GLY A 121 -10.01 -4.86 1.81
C GLY A 121 -10.36 -4.74 3.28
N GLY A 122 -9.89 -5.67 4.13
CA GLY A 122 -9.98 -5.55 5.59
C GLY A 122 -9.19 -4.36 6.13
N ALA A 123 -8.01 -4.08 5.56
CA ALA A 123 -7.22 -2.89 5.92
C ALA A 123 -7.98 -1.58 5.65
N TRP A 124 -8.61 -1.47 4.48
CA TRP A 124 -9.42 -0.30 4.14
C TRP A 124 -10.65 -0.15 5.06
N SER A 125 -11.34 -1.25 5.40
CA SER A 125 -12.43 -1.21 6.38
C SER A 125 -11.96 -0.80 7.77
N TYR A 126 -10.81 -1.31 8.23
CA TYR A 126 -10.26 -0.95 9.52
C TYR A 126 -9.94 0.55 9.61
N TRP A 127 -9.39 1.12 8.53
CA TRP A 127 -9.15 2.56 8.44
C TRP A 127 -10.43 3.38 8.55
N THR A 128 -11.54 2.95 7.92
CA THR A 128 -12.81 3.67 8.01
C THR A 128 -13.51 3.52 9.35
N ASP A 129 -13.43 2.34 9.97
CA ASP A 129 -14.24 1.98 11.13
C ASP A 129 -13.54 2.33 12.45
N ILE A 130 -12.21 2.21 12.51
CA ILE A 130 -11.39 2.38 13.72
C ILE A 130 -10.35 3.48 13.54
N GLY A 131 -9.75 3.58 12.35
CA GLY A 131 -8.65 4.51 12.08
C GLY A 131 -7.27 3.87 12.26
N ILE A 132 -6.24 4.58 11.78
CA ILE A 132 -4.84 4.15 11.82
C ILE A 132 -4.00 5.36 12.23
N VAL A 133 -3.04 5.19 13.13
CA VAL A 133 -2.16 6.28 13.59
C VAL A 133 -1.08 6.64 12.56
N SER A 134 -0.38 7.76 12.76
CA SER A 134 0.79 8.12 11.96
C SER A 134 1.99 7.19 12.24
N GLY A 135 2.80 6.89 11.21
CA GLY A 135 4.00 6.07 11.37
C GLY A 135 4.81 5.87 10.08
N GLY A 136 6.06 6.34 10.11
CA GLY A 136 6.96 6.37 8.97
C GLY A 136 7.80 5.11 8.82
N SER A 137 8.89 5.20 8.06
CA SER A 137 9.86 4.12 7.90
C SER A 137 10.52 3.71 9.22
N TYR A 138 11.07 2.49 9.28
CA TYR A 138 11.73 1.97 10.48
C TYR A 138 12.80 2.96 11.00
N ASN A 139 12.78 3.23 12.31
CA ASN A 139 13.64 4.21 12.98
C ASN A 139 13.56 5.65 12.44
N SER A 140 12.52 6.00 11.68
CA SER A 140 12.28 7.40 11.32
C SER A 140 11.61 8.16 12.48
N LYS A 141 11.79 9.47 12.48
CA LYS A 141 10.96 10.40 13.25
C LYS A 141 10.11 11.12 12.22
N GLN A 142 8.90 10.62 12.04
CA GLN A 142 7.87 11.31 11.28
C GLN A 142 7.30 12.47 12.11
#